data_AF-A0A1Y3XZV8-F1
#
_entry.id   AF-A0A1Y3XZV8-F1
#
_cell.length_a   1.000
_cell.length_b   1.000
_cell.length_c   1.000
_cell.angle_alpha   90.00
_cell.angle_beta   90.00
_cell.angle_gamma   90.00
#
_symmetry.space_group_name_H-M   'P 1'
#
loop_
_entity.id
_entity.type
_entity.pdbx_description
1 polymer ?
#
loop_
_entity_poly.entity_id
_entity_poly.type
_entity_poly.pdbx_seq_one_letter_code
_entity_poly.pdbx_strand_id
1 'polypeptide(L)' 'MSPRQALFAPTKEVAWSEAEGEVCAQQLAPYPPGIPVVAPGEKVDKKHLAYLAQIGYNTKYIKVVHR' A
#
# COMPACT_ATOMS: atom_id res chain seq x y z
N MET A 1 1.82 -0.44 13.06
CA MET A 1 2.39 0.93 13.18
C MET A 1 1.23 1.90 13.13
N SER A 2 1.23 3.00 13.89
CA SER A 2 0.09 3.93 13.78
C SER A 2 0.06 4.59 12.39
N PRO A 3 -1.12 4.99 11.87
CA PRO A 3 -1.19 5.68 10.58
C PRO A 3 -0.29 6.90 10.50
N ARG A 4 -0.22 7.69 11.58
CA ARG A 4 0.67 8.85 11.68
C ARG A 4 2.14 8.46 11.57
N GLN A 5 2.58 7.43 12.29
CA GLN A 5 3.97 6.98 12.24
C GLN A 5 4.36 6.53 10.83
N ALA A 6 3.51 5.77 10.16
CA ALA A 6 3.81 5.26 8.83
C ALA A 6 3.85 6.35 7.76
N LEU A 7 2.94 7.33 7.85
CA LEU A 7 2.88 8.45 6.91
C LEU A 7 4.15 9.33 6.96
N PHE A 8 4.80 9.43 8.12
CA PHE A 8 5.99 10.26 8.35
C PHE A 8 7.29 9.46 8.50
N ALA A 9 7.26 8.14 8.31
CA ALA A 9 8.46 7.33 8.36
C ALA A 9 9.33 7.56 7.10
N PRO A 10 10.65 7.30 7.15
CA PRO A 10 11.45 7.11 5.94
C PRO A 10 10.78 6.08 5.02
N THR A 11 10.79 6.31 3.71
CA THR A 11 10.10 5.43 2.75
C THR A 11 11.01 5.02 1.59
N LYS A 12 10.71 3.86 1.01
CA LYS A 12 11.23 3.42 -0.30
C LYS A 12 10.04 3.17 -1.22
N GLU A 13 10.27 3.27 -2.53
CA GLU A 13 9.29 2.86 -3.53
C GLU A 13 9.53 1.42 -3.95
N VAL A 14 8.45 0.66 -4.07
CA VAL A 14 8.44 -0.72 -4.57
C VAL A 14 7.29 -0.88 -5.55
N ALA A 15 7.42 -1.80 -6.51
CA ALA A 15 6.26 -2.17 -7.31
C ALA A 15 5.19 -2.73 -6.38
N TRP A 16 3.92 -2.33 -6.54
CA TRP A 16 2.87 -2.79 -5.61
C TRP A 16 2.74 -4.32 -5.63
N SER A 17 3.01 -4.96 -6.77
CA SER A 17 3.05 -6.41 -6.94
C SER A 17 4.13 -7.11 -6.10
N GLU A 18 5.15 -6.39 -5.66
CA GLU A 18 6.27 -6.89 -4.86
C GLU A 18 6.18 -6.45 -3.39
N ALA A 19 5.12 -5.73 -3.01
CA ALA A 19 5.00 -5.15 -1.68
C ALA A 19 4.52 -6.13 -0.60
N GLU A 20 4.35 -7.43 -0.89
CA GLU A 20 3.89 -8.40 0.09
C GLU A 20 4.79 -8.41 1.34
N GLY A 21 4.18 -8.24 2.52
CA GLY A 21 4.89 -8.23 3.80
C GLY A 21 5.45 -6.86 4.21
N GLU A 22 5.49 -5.88 3.30
CA GLU A 22 5.93 -4.52 3.58
C GLU A 22 4.86 -3.72 4.36
N VAL A 23 5.30 -2.71 5.11
CA VAL A 23 4.39 -1.78 5.79
C VAL A 23 4.08 -0.61 4.86
N CYS A 24 2.81 -0.42 4.50
CA CYS A 24 2.42 0.66 3.61
C CYS A 24 2.64 2.02 4.28
N ALA A 25 3.22 2.96 3.54
CA ALA A 25 3.48 4.33 4.02
C ALA A 25 2.52 5.35 3.39
N GLN A 26 1.56 4.90 2.59
CA GLN A 26 0.53 5.73 1.95
C GLN A 26 -0.82 5.01 1.97
N GLN A 27 -1.89 5.70 1.56
CA GLN A 27 -3.19 5.05 1.34
C GLN A 27 -3.25 4.44 -0.06
N LEU A 28 -3.73 3.20 -0.16
CA LEU A 28 -4.07 2.57 -1.44
C LEU A 28 -5.58 2.59 -1.59
N ALA A 29 -6.12 3.64 -2.20
CA ALA A 29 -7.56 3.88 -2.36
C ALA A 29 -7.93 3.97 -3.86
N PRO A 30 -8.03 2.84 -4.57
CA PRO A 30 -8.44 2.81 -5.97
C PRO A 30 -9.86 3.35 -6.17
N TYR A 31 -10.09 4.02 -7.30
CA TYR A 31 -11.40 4.53 -7.69
C TYR A 31 -11.91 3.82 -8.96
N PRO A 32 -13.20 3.47 -9.04
CA PRO A 32 -14.20 3.47 -7.96
C PRO A 32 -14.02 2.29 -6.98
N PRO A 33 -14.46 2.38 -5.69
CA PRO A 33 -15.25 3.45 -5.08
C PRO A 33 -14.44 4.54 -4.34
N GLY A 34 -13.10 4.46 -4.32
CA GLY A 34 -12.26 5.45 -3.62
C GLY A 34 -12.11 5.23 -2.12
N ILE A 35 -12.36 4.01 -1.63
CA ILE A 35 -12.12 3.63 -0.24
C ILE A 35 -10.73 2.96 -0.10
N PRO A 36 -10.02 3.15 1.03
CA PRO A 36 -8.74 2.50 1.26
C PRO A 36 -8.86 0.97 1.30
N VAL A 37 -8.06 0.29 0.48
CA VAL A 37 -7.78 -1.15 0.55
C VAL A 37 -6.68 -1.42 1.57
N VAL A 38 -5.71 -0.51 1.65
CA VAL A 38 -4.60 -0.52 2.61
C VAL A 38 -4.42 0.89 3.16
N ALA A 39 -4.40 1.02 4.47
CA ALA A 39 -4.09 2.25 5.18
C ALA A 39 -2.59 2.34 5.54
N PRO A 40 -2.03 3.54 5.77
CA PRO A 40 -0.67 3.69 6.25
C PRO A 40 -0.49 2.93 7.58
N GLY A 41 0.59 2.18 7.70
CA GLY A 41 0.93 1.41 8.89
C GLY A 41 0.36 -0.01 8.91
N GLU A 42 -0.52 -0.34 7.96
CA GLU A 42 -0.93 -1.71 7.68
C GLU A 42 0.12 -2.45 6.86
N LYS A 43 0.14 -3.77 7.02
CA LYS A 43 0.97 -4.66 6.20
C LYS A 43 0.23 -4.98 4.91
N VAL A 44 0.94 -4.96 3.79
CA VAL A 44 0.39 -5.41 2.51
C VAL A 44 0.41 -6.94 2.45
N ASP A 45 -0.76 -7.56 2.56
CA ASP A 45 -0.94 -9.01 2.42
C ASP A 45 -1.36 -9.43 0.99
N LYS A 46 -1.25 -10.74 0.70
CA LYS A 46 -1.69 -11.36 -0.58
C LYS A 46 -3.09 -10.96 -1.01
N LYS A 47 -4.04 -10.84 -0.08
CA LYS A 47 -5.43 -10.46 -0.39
C LYS A 47 -5.54 -9.04 -0.95
N HIS A 48 -4.71 -8.11 -0.48
CA HIS A 48 -4.68 -6.74 -1.00
C HIS A 48 -4.13 -6.76 -2.42
N LEU A 49 -3.05 -7.51 -2.67
CA LEU A 49 -2.45 -7.65 -4.00
C LEU A 49 -3.41 -8.30 -5.00
N ALA A 50 -4.07 -9.39 -4.60
CA ALA A 50 -5.08 -10.05 -5.42
C ALA A 50 -6.22 -9.10 -5.79
N TYR A 51 -6.70 -8.31 -4.83
CA TYR A 51 -7.73 -7.31 -5.09
C TYR A 51 -7.27 -6.22 -6.05
N LEU A 52 -6.08 -5.63 -5.82
CA LEU A 52 -5.50 -4.59 -6.69
C LEU A 52 -5.26 -5.11 -8.12
N ALA A 53 -4.84 -6.38 -8.26
CA ALA A 53 -4.72 -7.04 -9.56
C ALA A 53 -6.08 -7.16 -10.26
N GLN A 54 -7.10 -7.65 -9.54
CA GLN A 54 -8.43 -7.88 -10.08
C GLN A 54 -9.09 -6.61 -10.62
N ILE A 55 -8.92 -5.49 -9.92
CA ILE A 55 -9.50 -4.21 -10.34
C ILE A 55 -8.64 -3.45 -11.36
N GLY A 56 -7.46 -3.98 -11.70
CA GLY A 56 -6.53 -3.31 -12.61
C GLY A 56 -5.95 -2.01 -12.07
N TYR A 57 -5.48 -2.02 -10.82
CA TYR A 57 -4.91 -0.82 -10.20
C TYR A 57 -3.72 -0.28 -11.01
N ASN A 58 -3.85 0.97 -11.47
CA ASN A 58 -2.94 1.57 -12.46
C ASN A 58 -1.67 2.19 -11.86
N THR A 59 -1.67 2.49 -10.56
CA THR A 59 -0.47 2.94 -9.85
C THR A 59 0.53 1.79 -9.75
N LYS A 60 1.67 1.88 -10.43
CA LYS A 60 2.68 0.82 -10.48
C LYS A 60 3.54 0.73 -9.21
N TYR A 61 3.90 1.87 -8.64
CA TYR A 61 4.80 1.94 -7.49
C TYR A 61 4.09 2.54 -6.28
N ILE A 62 4.34 1.95 -5.11
CA ILE A 62 3.82 2.44 -3.85
C ILE A 62 4.96 2.70 -2.87
N LYS A 63 4.67 3.53 -1.87
CA LYS A 63 5.59 3.87 -0.79
C LYS A 63 5.38 2.90 0.35
N VAL A 64 6.47 2.27 0.76
CA VAL A 64 6.52 1.42 1.95
C VAL A 64 7.55 1.97 2.93
N VAL A 65 7.38 1.66 4.20
CA VAL A 65 8.31 2.11 5.25
C VAL A 65 9.70 1.52 4.98
N HIS A 66 10.70 2.39 4.91
CA HIS A 66 12.10 2.01 4.83
C HIS A 66 12.60 1.69 6.24
N ARG A 67 13.09 0.46 6.42
CA ARG A 67 13.63 -0.05 7.68
C ARG A 67 15.13 -0.21 7.57
#